data_AF-A0ABD7S2W6-F1
#
_entry.id   AF-A0ABD7S2W6-F1
#
_cell.length_a   1.000
_cell.length_b   1.000
_cell.length_c   1.000
_cell.angle_alpha   90.00
_cell.angle_beta   90.00
_cell.angle_gamma   90.00
#
_symmetry.space_group_name_H-M   'P 1'
#
loop_
_entity.id
_entity.type
_entity.pdbx_description
1 polymer ?
#
loop_
_entity_poly.entity_id
_entity_poly.type
_entity_poly.pdbx_seq_one_letter_code
_entity_poly.pdbx_strand_id
1 'polypeptide(L)' 'MKIAVAKYPIGKPVDFAAFAARQSALIGEAAAAGARVVVLPEYLSLELGATFDTYISAGLP' A
#
# COMPACT_ATOMS: atom_id res chain seq x y z
N MET A 1 16.65 3.94 17.18
CA MET A 1 16.13 3.85 15.80
C MET A 1 14.66 3.42 15.88
N LYS A 2 13.72 4.14 15.27
CA LYS A 2 12.28 3.84 15.33
C LYS A 2 11.82 3.22 14.02
N ILE A 3 11.02 2.15 14.10
CA ILE A 3 10.45 1.44 12.96
C ILE A 3 8.92 1.55 13.06
N ALA A 4 8.26 1.91 11.96
CA ALA A 4 6.80 1.87 11.85
C ALA A 4 6.39 0.61 11.08
N VAL A 5 5.37 -0.09 11.56
CA VAL A 5 4.82 -1.29 10.91
C VAL A 5 3.37 -1.01 10.58
N ALA A 6 3.07 -0.89 9.29
CA ALA A 6 1.72 -0.59 8.84
C ALA A 6 0.89 -1.88 8.75
N LYS A 7 -0.21 -1.94 9.51
CA LYS A 7 -1.14 -3.07 9.52
C LYS A 7 -2.51 -2.59 9.06
N TYR A 8 -2.91 -3.02 7.86
CA TYR A 8 -4.21 -2.72 7.28
C TYR A 8 -4.64 -3.82 6.31
N PRO A 9 -5.95 -3.96 6.03
CA PRO A 9 -6.44 -4.85 4.98
C PRO A 9 -5.95 -4.41 3.61
N ILE A 10 -5.53 -5.39 2.79
CA ILE A 10 -5.19 -5.18 1.37
C ILE A 10 -6.43 -4.68 0.63
N GLY A 11 -6.28 -3.60 -0.11
CA GLY A 11 -7.35 -2.93 -0.85
C GLY A 11 -7.39 -3.25 -2.34
N LYS A 12 -8.33 -2.60 -3.04
CA LYS A 12 -8.49 -2.63 -4.50
C LYS A 12 -8.50 -1.19 -5.02
N PRO A 13 -7.33 -0.52 -5.11
CA PRO A 13 -7.22 0.86 -5.59
C PRO A 13 -7.72 0.98 -7.03
N VAL A 14 -8.32 2.12 -7.37
CA VAL A 14 -8.96 2.34 -8.69
C VAL A 14 -7.92 2.46 -9.81
N ASP A 15 -6.74 2.97 -9.47
CA ASP A 15 -5.62 3.17 -10.38
C ASP A 15 -4.30 3.22 -9.58
N PHE A 16 -3.18 3.32 -10.31
CA PHE A 16 -1.86 3.42 -9.70
C PHE A 16 -1.69 4.70 -8.85
N ALA A 17 -2.36 5.80 -9.22
CA ALA A 17 -2.25 7.07 -8.50
C ALA A 17 -2.87 6.97 -7.11
N ALA A 18 -4.03 6.33 -6.98
CA ALA A 18 -4.69 6.07 -5.71
C ALA A 18 -3.84 5.17 -4.79
N PHE A 19 -3.21 4.13 -5.36
CA PHE A 19 -2.24 3.31 -4.64
C PHE A 19 -1.06 4.15 -4.12
N ALA A 20 -0.39 4.89 -5.01
CA ALA A 20 0.77 5.70 -4.65
C ALA A 20 0.46 6.79 -3.61
N ALA A 21 -0.72 7.40 -3.70
CA ALA A 21 -1.17 8.41 -2.75
C ALA A 21 -1.34 7.82 -1.34
N ARG A 22 -1.96 6.64 -1.21
CA ARG A 22 -2.10 5.94 0.08
C ARG A 22 -0.74 5.61 0.69
N GLN A 23 0.19 5.07 -0.11
CA GLN A 23 1.52 4.73 0.40
C GLN A 23 2.28 5.98 0.85
N SER A 24 2.18 7.06 0.08
CA SER A 24 2.81 8.34 0.41
C SER A 24 2.27 8.92 1.73
N ALA A 25 0.95 8.83 1.96
CA ALA A 25 0.33 9.28 3.20
C ALA A 25 0.85 8.47 4.41
N LEU A 26 0.83 7.14 4.33
CA LEU A 26 1.30 6.24 5.41
C LEU A 26 2.78 6.46 5.74
N ILE A 27 3.62 6.64 4.73
CA ILE A 27 5.05 6.92 4.92
C ILE A 27 5.23 8.30 5.55
N GLY A 28 4.45 9.30 5.13
CA GLY A 28 4.44 10.64 5.72
C GLY A 28 4.07 10.63 7.21
N GLU A 29 3.02 9.91 7.58
CA GLU A 29 2.62 9.71 8.98
C GLU A 29 3.72 9.05 9.81
N ALA A 30 4.34 7.99 9.28
CA ALA A 30 5.44 7.32 9.95
C ALA A 30 6.66 8.22 10.13
N ALA A 31 7.01 9.00 9.11
CA ALA A 31 8.10 9.97 9.16
C ALA A 31 7.83 11.08 10.19
N ALA A 32 6.60 11.62 10.22
CA ALA A 32 6.18 12.60 11.21
C ALA A 32 6.23 12.04 12.65
N ALA A 33 5.99 10.73 12.81
CA ALA A 33 6.16 10.02 14.08
C ALA A 33 7.63 9.69 14.42
N GLY A 34 8.60 10.11 13.60
CA GLY A 34 10.03 9.88 13.82
C GLY A 34 10.54 8.50 13.42
N ALA A 35 9.77 7.73 12.64
CA ALA A 35 10.25 6.47 12.10
C ALA A 35 11.35 6.68 11.06
N ARG A 36 12.33 5.77 11.03
CA ARG A 36 13.43 5.75 10.06
C ARG A 36 13.33 4.59 9.07
N VAL A 37 12.48 3.62 9.38
CA VAL A 37 12.13 2.48 8.51
C VAL A 37 10.62 2.27 8.62
N VAL A 38 9.97 2.02 7.48
CA VAL A 38 8.56 1.66 7.41
C VAL A 38 8.45 0.27 6.80
N VAL A 39 7.76 -0.63 7.49
CA VAL A 39 7.41 -1.96 6.98
C VAL A 39 5.97 -1.92 6.51
N LEU A 40 5.77 -2.22 5.23
CA LEU A 40 4.45 -2.30 4.60
C LEU A 40 3.96 -3.76 4.56
N PRO A 41 2.66 -3.99 4.31
CA PRO A 41 2.11 -5.35 4.29
C PRO A 41 2.78 -6.27 3.28
N GLU A 42 2.89 -7.56 3.62
CA GLU A 42 3.47 -8.63 2.78
C GLU A 42 2.88 -8.65 1.37
N TYR A 43 1.55 -8.54 1.27
CA TYR A 43 0.81 -8.60 0.01
C TYR A 43 0.48 -7.23 -0.59
N LEU A 44 1.21 -6.17 -0.22
CA LEU A 44 0.94 -4.83 -0.73
C LEU A 44 0.86 -4.78 -2.26
N SER A 45 1.79 -5.45 -2.94
CA SER A 45 1.84 -5.44 -4.41
C SER A 45 0.62 -6.09 -5.07
N LEU A 46 -0.17 -6.91 -4.35
CA LEU A 46 -1.42 -7.45 -4.89
C LEU A 46 -2.47 -6.36 -5.12
N GLU A 47 -2.41 -5.24 -4.38
CA GLU A 47 -3.31 -4.10 -4.61
C GLU A 47 -3.16 -3.55 -6.04
N LEU A 48 -1.96 -3.63 -6.63
CA LEU A 48 -1.72 -3.19 -8.00
C LEU A 48 -2.47 -4.05 -9.03
N GLY A 49 -2.77 -5.31 -8.73
CA GLY A 49 -3.57 -6.16 -9.62
C GLY A 49 -4.96 -5.58 -9.90
N ALA A 50 -5.49 -4.76 -8.98
CA ALA A 50 -6.82 -4.15 -9.12
C ALA A 50 -6.82 -2.96 -10.09
N THR A 51 -5.66 -2.43 -10.45
CA THR A 51 -5.53 -1.25 -11.35
C THR A 51 -5.51 -1.65 -12.83
N PHE A 52 -5.41 -2.95 -13.12
CA PHE A 52 -5.45 -3.50 -14.47
C PHE A 52 -6.88 -3.87 -14.88
N ASP A 53 -7.04 -4.23 -16.15
CA ASP A 53 -8.33 -4.68 -16.68
C ASP A 53 -8.86 -5.96 -15.99
N THR A 54 -10.06 -6.38 -16.40
CA THR A 54 -10.74 -7.56 -15.84
C THR A 54 -9.99 -8.86 -16.07
N TYR A 55 -9.14 -8.97 -17.10
CA TYR A 55 -8.38 -10.18 -17.37
C TYR A 55 -7.36 -10.45 -16.25
N ILE A 56 -6.79 -9.39 -15.68
CA ILE A 56 -5.85 -9.47 -14.55
C ILE A 56 -6.58 -9.39 -13.21
N SER A 57 -7.45 -8.39 -13.02
CA SER A 57 -8.06 -8.11 -11.71
C SER A 57 -9.04 -9.20 -11.25
N ALA A 58 -9.63 -9.99 -12.16
CA ALA A 58 -10.51 -11.10 -11.80
C ALA A 58 -9.78 -12.27 -11.11
N GLY A 59 -8.45 -12.34 -11.21
CA GLY A 59 -7.62 -13.35 -10.55
C GLY A 59 -7.23 -13.01 -9.11
N LEU A 60 -7.64 -11.83 -8.61
CA LEU A 60 -7.40 -11.46 -7.22
C LEU A 60 -8.34 -12.23 -6.28
N PRO A 61 -7.86 -12.60 -5.07
CA PRO A 61 -8.69 -13.23 -4.05
C PRO A 61 -9.88 -12.35 -3.58
#